data_AF-A0A5K3FS38-F1
#
_entry.id   AF-A0A5K3FS38-F1
#
_cell.length_a   1.000
_cell.length_b   1.000
_cell.length_c   1.000
_cell.angle_alpha   90.00
_cell.angle_beta   90.00
_cell.angle_gamma   90.00
#
_symmetry.space_group_name_H-M   'P 1'
#
loop_
_entity.id
_entity.type
_entity.pdbx_description
1 polymer ?
#
loop_
_entity_poly.entity_id
_entity_poly.type
_entity_poly.pdbx_seq_one_letter_code
_entity_poly.pdbx_strand_id
1 'polypeptide(L)'
;MAQCVGHANMPYFIRLLLHVAFCCIFFTFFNMPFAMRFVYSDWQWWQFILCTFNPLPFMLIRWLSFHQFLVCLMTSFCAILGPTFALFFAYHMRQVLRNETSVEVMISNSRNPTQICYEDELRSVNYNVGWRGNLEQVLGRRWLVGFFIPFVPVSQTSDGLHFPSVPINARTKTRDI
;
A
#
# COMPACT_ATOMS: atom_id res chain seq x y z
N MET A 1 -0.26 -10.67 10.48
CA MET A 1 0.93 -9.89 10.89
C MET A 1 0.59 -9.17 12.19
N ALA A 2 1.11 -9.64 13.32
CA ALA A 2 0.92 -9.04 14.64
C ALA A 2 2.25 -8.41 15.13
N GLN A 3 2.93 -7.71 14.21
CA GLN A 3 4.25 -7.11 14.43
C GLN A 3 4.26 -5.70 13.84
N CYS A 4 5.05 -4.82 14.44
CA CYS A 4 5.24 -3.47 13.92
C CYS A 4 5.92 -3.48 12.55
N VAL A 5 5.47 -2.61 11.66
CA VAL A 5 6.15 -2.33 10.39
C VAL A 5 7.17 -1.22 10.64
N GLY A 6 8.45 -1.58 10.56
CA GLY A 6 9.57 -0.66 10.72
C GLY A 6 10.68 -1.00 9.72
N HIS A 7 11.90 -0.49 9.97
CA HIS A 7 13.04 -0.59 9.05
C HIS A 7 13.21 -1.99 8.45
N ALA A 8 13.35 -3.03 9.26
CA ALA A 8 13.61 -4.41 8.81
C ALA A 8 12.50 -5.03 7.93
N ASN A 9 11.24 -4.66 8.19
CA ASN A 9 10.07 -5.32 7.59
C ASN A 9 9.37 -4.50 6.50
N MET A 10 9.71 -3.21 6.38
CA MET A 10 9.14 -2.29 5.40
C MET A 10 9.20 -2.82 3.94
N PRO A 11 10.32 -3.38 3.43
CA PRO A 11 10.35 -3.88 2.06
C PRO A 11 9.38 -5.02 1.81
N TYR A 12 9.23 -5.95 2.76
CA TYR A 12 8.29 -7.07 2.65
C TYR A 12 6.84 -6.60 2.73
N PHE A 13 6.57 -5.60 3.57
CA PHE A 13 5.25 -4.98 3.67
C PHE A 13 4.84 -4.32 2.34
N ILE A 14 5.71 -3.52 1.72
CA ILE A 14 5.44 -2.90 0.40
C ILE A 14 5.17 -3.97 -0.67
N ARG A 15 5.98 -5.04 -0.71
CA ARG A 15 5.78 -6.14 -1.66
C ARG A 15 4.46 -6.87 -1.42
N LEU A 16 4.10 -7.11 -0.16
CA LEU A 16 2.82 -7.73 0.19
C LEU A 16 1.65 -6.90 -0.34
N LEU A 17 1.65 -5.57 -0.10
CA LEU A 17 0.58 -4.69 -0.59
C LEU A 17 0.43 -4.79 -2.11
N LEU A 18 1.55 -4.76 -2.84
CA LEU A 18 1.56 -4.88 -4.30
C LEU A 18 0.98 -6.22 -4.77
N HIS A 19 1.45 -7.34 -4.22
CA HIS A 19 1.04 -8.67 -4.67
C HIS A 19 -0.42 -8.97 -4.29
N VAL A 20 -0.87 -8.57 -3.10
CA VAL A 20 -2.27 -8.72 -2.69
C VAL A 20 -3.17 -7.89 -3.60
N ALA A 21 -2.82 -6.63 -3.86
CA ALA A 21 -3.58 -5.78 -4.79
C ALA A 21 -3.65 -6.41 -6.19
N PHE A 22 -2.52 -6.85 -6.73
CA PHE A 22 -2.44 -7.48 -8.05
C PHE A 22 -3.28 -8.75 -8.13
N CYS A 23 -3.13 -9.66 -7.16
CA CYS A 23 -3.93 -10.89 -7.10
C CYS A 23 -5.43 -10.57 -7.03
N CYS A 24 -5.86 -9.69 -6.14
CA CYS A 24 -7.27 -9.34 -6.02
C CYS A 24 -7.83 -8.69 -7.29
N ILE A 25 -7.10 -7.78 -7.93
CA ILE A 25 -7.53 -7.15 -9.19
C ILE A 25 -7.61 -8.21 -10.30
N PHE A 26 -6.61 -9.07 -10.41
CA PHE A 26 -6.58 -10.16 -11.39
C PHE A 26 -7.76 -11.11 -11.18
N PHE A 27 -7.99 -11.59 -9.95
CA PHE A 27 -9.13 -12.46 -9.64
C PHE A 27 -10.46 -11.76 -9.92
N THR A 28 -10.59 -10.48 -9.61
CA THR A 28 -11.81 -9.71 -9.93
C THR A 28 -12.01 -9.64 -11.43
N PHE A 29 -10.97 -9.34 -12.22
CA PHE A 29 -11.05 -9.25 -13.67
C PHE A 29 -11.56 -10.54 -14.33
N PHE A 30 -11.15 -11.71 -13.82
CA PHE A 30 -11.62 -13.01 -14.35
C PHE A 30 -12.97 -13.44 -13.78
N ASN A 31 -13.23 -13.23 -12.48
CA ASN A 31 -14.47 -13.69 -11.85
C ASN A 31 -15.66 -12.77 -12.16
N MET A 32 -15.43 -11.48 -12.40
CA MET A 32 -16.49 -10.51 -12.58
C MET A 32 -17.36 -10.77 -13.84
N PRO A 33 -16.81 -11.05 -15.03
CA PRO A 33 -17.62 -11.43 -16.20
C PRO A 33 -18.39 -12.73 -15.98
N PHE A 34 -17.79 -13.68 -15.26
CA PHE A 34 -18.45 -14.93 -14.90
C PHE A 34 -19.64 -14.67 -13.96
N ALA A 35 -19.46 -13.89 -12.89
CA ALA A 35 -20.52 -13.50 -11.98
C ALA A 35 -21.65 -12.73 -12.70
N MET A 36 -21.29 -11.82 -13.60
CA MET A 36 -22.27 -11.06 -14.40
C MET A 36 -23.16 -11.97 -15.26
N ARG A 37 -22.57 -12.97 -15.91
CA ARG A 37 -23.32 -13.86 -16.81
C ARG A 37 -24.13 -14.94 -16.07
N PHE A 38 -23.57 -15.52 -14.99
CA PHE A 38 -24.17 -16.69 -14.32
C PHE A 38 -25.00 -16.35 -13.08
N VAL A 39 -24.84 -15.15 -12.51
CA VAL A 39 -25.55 -14.73 -11.30
C VAL A 39 -26.40 -13.49 -11.56
N TYR A 40 -25.83 -12.47 -12.18
CA TYR A 40 -26.46 -11.15 -12.27
C TYR A 40 -27.23 -10.89 -13.57
N SER A 41 -27.45 -11.90 -14.42
CA SER A 41 -28.09 -11.74 -15.73
C SER A 41 -29.44 -11.04 -15.66
N ASP A 42 -30.27 -11.40 -14.68
CA ASP A 42 -31.62 -10.85 -14.51
C ASP A 42 -31.69 -9.80 -13.40
N TRP A 43 -30.54 -9.40 -12.87
CA TRP A 43 -30.47 -8.53 -11.71
C TRP A 43 -30.48 -7.06 -12.11
N GLN A 44 -31.12 -6.24 -11.27
CA GLN A 44 -31.03 -4.80 -11.39
C GLN A 44 -29.66 -4.31 -10.90
N TRP A 45 -29.18 -3.19 -11.44
CA TRP A 45 -27.87 -2.62 -11.10
C TRP A 45 -27.68 -2.41 -9.59
N TRP A 46 -28.75 -2.03 -8.86
CA TRP A 46 -28.69 -1.83 -7.41
C TRP A 46 -28.48 -3.15 -6.64
N GLN A 47 -29.06 -4.26 -7.11
CA GLN A 47 -28.90 -5.58 -6.50
C GLN A 47 -27.45 -6.05 -6.63
N PHE A 48 -26.89 -5.83 -7.82
CA PHE A 48 -25.49 -6.09 -8.09
C PHE A 48 -24.56 -5.30 -7.15
N ILE A 49 -24.79 -3.99 -6.98
CA ILE A 49 -23.97 -3.16 -6.08
C ILE A 49 -24.07 -3.65 -4.64
N LEU A 50 -25.28 -3.87 -4.12
CA LEU A 50 -25.47 -4.34 -2.75
C LEU A 50 -24.83 -5.71 -2.51
N CYS A 51 -24.93 -6.63 -3.46
CA CYS A 51 -24.31 -7.95 -3.37
C CYS A 51 -22.78 -7.89 -3.44
N THR A 52 -22.25 -6.95 -4.23
CA THR A 52 -20.81 -6.67 -4.27
C THR A 52 -20.29 -6.18 -2.91
N PHE A 53 -21.05 -5.35 -2.19
CA PHE A 53 -20.66 -4.94 -0.83
C PHE A 53 -20.86 -6.05 0.21
N ASN A 54 -21.97 -6.77 0.14
CA ASN A 54 -22.28 -7.85 1.07
C ASN A 54 -23.20 -8.90 0.42
N PRO A 55 -22.70 -10.10 0.08
CA PRO A 55 -23.51 -11.15 -0.52
C PRO A 55 -24.34 -11.96 0.49
N LEU A 56 -24.09 -11.83 1.81
CA LEU A 56 -24.78 -12.62 2.83
C LEU A 56 -26.31 -12.46 2.84
N PRO A 57 -26.89 -11.24 2.78
CA PRO A 57 -28.34 -11.07 2.79
C PRO A 57 -29.04 -11.79 1.64
N PHE A 58 -28.42 -11.82 0.46
CA PHE A 58 -28.96 -12.47 -0.74
C PHE A 58 -28.98 -14.00 -0.62
N MET A 59 -28.03 -14.58 0.11
CA MET A 59 -28.07 -16.01 0.45
C MET A 59 -29.19 -16.31 1.45
N LEU A 60 -29.37 -15.47 2.47
CA LEU A 60 -30.40 -15.68 3.52
C LEU A 60 -31.83 -15.62 2.95
N ILE A 61 -32.08 -14.76 1.96
CA ILE A 61 -33.37 -14.64 1.26
C ILE A 61 -33.52 -15.72 0.16
N ARG A 62 -32.52 -16.60 0.00
CA ARG A 62 -32.45 -17.67 -1.01
C ARG A 62 -32.48 -17.18 -2.46
N TRP A 63 -32.01 -15.96 -2.71
CA TRP A 63 -31.79 -15.46 -4.07
C TRP A 63 -30.53 -16.04 -4.72
N LEU A 64 -29.59 -16.50 -3.90
CA LEU A 64 -28.37 -17.15 -4.36
C LEU A 64 -28.36 -18.61 -3.91
N SER A 65 -28.01 -19.51 -4.83
CA SER A 65 -27.58 -20.87 -4.45
C SER A 65 -26.22 -20.82 -3.73
N PHE A 66 -25.87 -21.88 -3.01
CA PHE A 66 -24.62 -21.93 -2.25
C PHE A 66 -23.37 -21.70 -3.10
N HIS A 67 -23.32 -22.28 -4.31
CA HIS A 67 -22.20 -22.07 -5.24
C HIS A 67 -22.12 -20.63 -5.76
N GLN A 68 -23.26 -20.03 -6.12
CA GLN A 68 -23.31 -18.62 -6.54
C GLN A 68 -22.88 -17.71 -5.40
N PHE A 69 -23.30 -18.01 -4.17
CA PHE A 69 -22.86 -17.27 -2.98
C PHE A 69 -21.34 -17.31 -2.80
N LEU A 70 -20.67 -18.46 -2.95
CA LEU A 70 -19.22 -18.56 -2.84
C LEU A 70 -18.50 -17.73 -3.91
N VAL A 71 -18.99 -17.76 -5.15
CA VAL A 71 -18.44 -16.95 -6.26
C VAL A 71 -18.63 -15.46 -5.98
N CYS A 72 -19.81 -15.03 -5.54
CA CYS A 72 -20.09 -13.66 -5.15
C CYS A 72 -19.20 -13.24 -3.99
N LEU A 73 -19.05 -14.06 -2.94
CA LEU A 73 -18.20 -13.77 -1.79
C LEU A 73 -16.74 -13.53 -2.18
N MET A 74 -16.17 -14.42 -3.01
CA MET A 74 -14.80 -14.26 -3.49
C MET A 74 -14.64 -13.02 -4.38
N THR A 75 -15.60 -12.77 -5.27
CA THR A 75 -15.59 -11.61 -6.18
C THR A 75 -15.71 -10.30 -5.39
N SER A 76 -16.65 -10.22 -4.44
CA SER A 76 -16.85 -9.08 -3.54
C SER A 76 -15.61 -8.78 -2.72
N PHE A 77 -15.02 -9.81 -2.10
CA PHE A 77 -13.80 -9.65 -1.29
C PHE A 77 -12.64 -9.11 -2.14
N CYS A 78 -12.42 -9.67 -3.32
CA CYS A 78 -11.35 -9.21 -4.22
C CYS A 78 -11.63 -7.82 -4.83
N ALA A 79 -12.88 -7.52 -5.19
CA ALA A 79 -13.27 -6.24 -5.78
C ALA A 79 -13.12 -5.07 -4.82
N ILE A 80 -13.32 -5.31 -3.51
CA ILE A 80 -13.13 -4.29 -2.48
C ILE A 80 -11.66 -4.22 -2.06
N LEU A 81 -11.04 -5.36 -1.72
CA LEU A 81 -9.68 -5.36 -1.20
C LEU A 81 -8.65 -4.94 -2.25
N GLY A 82 -8.79 -5.34 -3.51
CA GLY A 82 -7.83 -5.01 -4.57
C GLY A 82 -7.55 -3.50 -4.66
N PRO A 83 -8.57 -2.66 -4.91
CA PRO A 83 -8.43 -1.21 -4.91
C PRO A 83 -7.95 -0.64 -3.57
N THR A 84 -8.43 -1.14 -2.42
CA THR A 84 -7.99 -0.67 -1.10
C THR A 84 -6.49 -0.88 -0.91
N PHE A 85 -5.99 -2.09 -1.21
CA PHE A 85 -4.56 -2.41 -1.13
C PHE A 85 -3.74 -1.64 -2.18
N ALA A 86 -4.28 -1.40 -3.38
CA ALA A 86 -3.61 -0.59 -4.41
C ALA A 86 -3.44 0.88 -3.98
N LEU A 87 -4.48 1.48 -3.38
CA LEU A 87 -4.42 2.83 -2.83
C LEU A 87 -3.43 2.90 -1.67
N PHE A 88 -3.44 1.90 -0.79
CA PHE A 88 -2.52 1.84 0.34
C PHE A 88 -1.07 1.64 -0.11
N PHE A 89 -0.85 0.81 -1.13
CA PHE A 89 0.43 0.69 -1.81
C PHE A 89 0.89 2.04 -2.39
N ALA A 90 0.04 2.73 -3.15
CA ALA A 90 0.40 4.02 -3.75
C ALA A 90 0.75 5.08 -2.69
N TYR A 91 0.00 5.11 -1.59
CA TYR A 91 0.27 5.98 -0.45
C TYR A 91 1.65 5.71 0.17
N HIS A 92 1.95 4.46 0.52
CA HIS A 92 3.24 4.11 1.10
C HIS A 92 4.40 4.19 0.11
N MET A 93 4.14 3.93 -1.18
CA MET A 93 5.14 4.10 -2.22
C MET A 93 5.55 5.57 -2.35
N ARG A 94 4.59 6.50 -2.26
CA ARG A 94 4.90 7.94 -2.22
C ARG A 94 5.76 8.31 -1.01
N GLN A 95 5.49 7.74 0.16
CA GLN A 95 6.32 7.93 1.35
C GLN A 95 7.74 7.41 1.15
N VAL A 96 7.89 6.18 0.62
CA VAL A 96 9.19 5.59 0.30
C VAL A 96 9.95 6.44 -0.73
N LEU A 97 9.28 6.98 -1.75
CA LEU A 97 9.90 7.88 -2.73
C LEU A 97 10.39 9.20 -2.13
N ARG A 98 9.87 9.59 -0.97
CA ARG A 98 10.27 10.80 -0.23
C ARG A 98 11.20 10.51 0.95
N ASN A 99 11.42 9.24 1.27
CA ASN A 99 12.11 8.78 2.47
C ASN A 99 11.46 9.30 3.76
N GLU A 100 10.13 9.29 3.80
CA GLU A 100 9.34 9.73 4.96
C GLU A 100 8.64 8.53 5.59
N THR A 101 8.58 8.47 6.92
CA THR A 101 7.74 7.49 7.63
C THR A 101 6.33 8.02 7.85
N SER A 102 5.35 7.13 8.07
CA SER A 102 3.99 7.54 8.42
C SER A 102 3.94 8.41 9.68
N VAL A 103 4.83 8.16 10.65
CA VAL A 103 4.93 8.94 11.88
C VAL A 103 5.44 10.35 11.58
N GLU A 104 6.48 10.49 10.75
CA GLU A 104 6.99 11.81 10.33
C GLU A 104 5.93 12.62 9.59
N VAL A 105 5.18 12.00 8.67
CA VAL A 105 4.08 12.66 7.95
C VAL A 105 2.96 13.07 8.90
N MET A 106 2.64 12.25 9.90
CA MET A 106 1.62 12.57 10.89
C MET A 106 2.06 13.76 11.75
N ILE A 107 3.32 13.78 12.19
CA ILE A 107 3.87 14.85 13.03
C ILE A 107 3.98 16.15 12.22
N SER A 108 4.42 16.09 10.96
CA SER A 108 4.49 17.27 10.08
C SER A 108 3.13 17.92 9.81
N ASN A 109 2.06 17.10 9.81
CA ASN A 109 0.69 17.58 9.65
C ASN A 109 0.02 18.00 10.96
N SER A 110 0.66 17.77 12.10
CA SER A 110 0.12 18.13 13.42
C SER A 110 0.27 19.63 13.70
N ARG A 111 -0.72 20.23 14.37
CA ARG A 111 -0.69 21.68 14.71
C ARG A 111 0.40 22.04 15.74
N ASN A 112 0.86 21.07 16.52
CA ASN A 112 1.86 21.24 17.58
C ASN A 112 3.02 20.25 17.34
N PRO A 113 4.04 20.62 16.53
CA PRO A 113 5.09 19.71 16.08
C PRO A 113 6.13 19.32 17.15
N THR A 114 5.82 19.46 18.43
CA THR A 114 6.77 19.29 19.56
C THR A 114 7.23 17.85 19.80
N GLN A 115 6.88 16.89 18.93
CA GLN A 115 7.03 15.46 19.20
C GLN A 115 8.26 14.79 18.57
N ILE A 116 9.09 15.52 17.80
CA ILE A 116 10.44 15.08 17.40
C ILE A 116 11.44 16.19 17.73
N CYS A 117 11.47 16.61 18.99
CA CYS A 117 12.58 17.42 19.50
C CYS A 117 13.72 16.46 19.83
N TYR A 118 14.71 16.36 18.94
CA TYR A 118 16.04 15.88 19.35
C TYR A 118 16.60 16.89 20.35
N GLU A 119 17.11 16.42 21.48
CA GLU A 119 17.35 17.25 22.67
C GLU A 119 18.32 18.43 22.48
N ASP A 120 19.13 18.51 21.42
CA ASP A 120 20.15 19.59 21.34
C ASP A 120 20.30 20.34 20.00
N GLU A 121 19.59 19.99 18.91
CA GLU A 121 19.62 20.80 17.68
C GLU A 121 18.25 20.83 16.96
N LEU A 122 17.63 22.02 16.93
CA LEU A 122 16.44 22.37 16.14
C LEU A 122 16.73 22.34 14.63
N ARG A 123 17.08 21.19 14.07
CA ARG A 123 17.19 21.02 12.62
C ARG A 123 16.23 19.95 12.18
N SER A 124 15.18 20.37 11.47
CA SER A 124 14.43 19.47 10.62
C SER A 124 15.41 18.84 9.62
N VAL A 125 15.68 17.56 9.81
CA VAL A 125 16.58 16.77 8.98
C VAL A 125 15.77 16.23 7.81
N ASN A 126 16.25 16.45 6.59
CA ASN A 126 15.60 15.92 5.40
C ASN A 126 16.32 14.66 4.94
N TYR A 127 15.68 13.50 5.08
CA TYR A 127 16.23 12.22 4.64
C TYR A 127 16.05 11.97 3.13
N ASN A 128 15.41 12.87 2.40
CA ASN A 128 15.19 12.72 0.97
C ASN A 128 16.49 12.97 0.17
N VAL A 129 17.15 11.88 -0.22
CA VAL A 129 18.37 11.87 -1.05
C VAL A 129 18.07 11.69 -2.54
N GLY A 130 16.81 11.84 -2.95
CA GLY A 130 16.32 11.64 -4.32
C GLY A 130 15.60 10.31 -4.50
N TRP A 131 14.60 10.28 -5.41
CA TRP A 131 13.64 9.18 -5.53
C TRP A 131 14.28 7.79 -5.65
N ARG A 132 15.39 7.68 -6.41
CA ARG A 132 16.12 6.44 -6.60
C ARG A 132 16.92 6.04 -5.36
N GLY A 133 17.60 7.00 -4.73
CA GLY A 133 18.35 6.75 -3.49
C GLY A 133 17.43 6.29 -2.37
N ASN A 134 16.26 6.92 -2.25
CA ASN A 134 15.24 6.57 -1.26
C ASN A 134 14.68 5.16 -1.51
N LEU A 135 14.39 4.81 -2.77
CA LEU A 135 13.97 3.46 -3.16
C LEU A 135 15.02 2.41 -2.79
N GLU A 136 16.28 2.64 -3.16
CA GLU A 136 17.36 1.69 -2.88
C GLU A 136 17.60 1.55 -1.37
N GLN A 137 17.40 2.61 -0.59
CA GLN A 137 17.52 2.60 0.87
C GLN A 137 16.46 1.72 1.54
N VAL A 138 15.19 1.81 1.08
CA VAL A 138 14.08 1.07 1.71
C VAL A 138 13.90 -0.33 1.13
N LEU A 139 13.98 -0.47 -0.20
CA LEU A 139 13.69 -1.71 -0.93
C LEU A 139 14.94 -2.50 -1.33
N GLY A 140 16.12 -1.96 -1.06
CA GLY A 140 17.40 -2.53 -1.43
C GLY A 140 17.79 -2.25 -2.87
N ARG A 141 19.05 -2.56 -3.22
CA ARG A 141 19.62 -2.30 -4.55
C ARG A 141 18.89 -3.01 -5.70
N ARG A 142 18.25 -4.15 -5.41
CA ARG A 142 17.50 -4.98 -6.39
C ARG A 142 15.99 -4.79 -6.26
N TRP A 143 15.54 -3.59 -5.91
CA TRP A 143 14.13 -3.28 -5.66
C TRP A 143 13.20 -3.67 -6.82
N LEU A 144 13.63 -3.47 -8.07
CA LEU A 144 12.86 -3.87 -9.27
C LEU A 144 12.54 -5.36 -9.28
N VAL A 145 13.54 -6.21 -9.05
CA VAL A 145 13.36 -7.67 -9.00
C VAL A 145 12.45 -8.06 -7.84
N GLY A 146 12.58 -7.35 -6.72
CA GLY A 146 11.75 -7.55 -5.54
C GLY A 146 10.25 -7.30 -5.76
N PHE A 147 9.87 -6.48 -6.75
CA PHE A 147 8.46 -6.27 -7.09
C PHE A 147 7.85 -7.44 -7.85
N PHE A 148 8.64 -8.18 -8.62
CA PHE A 148 8.15 -9.32 -9.40
C PHE A 148 8.32 -10.66 -8.67
N ILE A 149 9.30 -10.75 -7.77
CA ILE A 149 9.64 -11.98 -7.06
C ILE A 149 9.61 -11.71 -5.54
N PRO A 150 8.55 -12.14 -4.83
CA PRO A 150 8.36 -11.77 -3.42
C PRO A 150 9.38 -12.46 -2.50
N PHE A 151 9.97 -13.58 -2.93
CA PHE A 151 10.89 -14.41 -2.15
C PHE A 151 12.35 -13.96 -2.21
N VAL A 152 12.68 -12.93 -3.00
CA VAL A 152 14.07 -12.45 -3.09
C VAL A 152 14.44 -11.74 -1.78
N PRO A 153 15.48 -12.21 -1.06
CA PRO A 153 15.90 -11.55 0.17
C PRO A 153 16.31 -10.11 -0.10
N VAL A 154 15.93 -9.21 0.80
CA VAL A 154 16.30 -7.79 0.72
C VAL A 154 17.58 -7.58 1.51
N SER A 155 18.65 -7.18 0.85
CA SER A 155 19.83 -6.62 1.52
C SER A 155 19.58 -5.14 1.80
N GLN A 156 19.37 -4.79 3.07
CA GLN A 156 19.22 -3.39 3.47
C GLN A 156 20.56 -2.67 3.34
N THR A 157 20.53 -1.42 2.87
CA THR A 157 21.74 -0.60 2.71
C THR A 157 22.02 0.28 3.94
N SER A 158 21.14 0.26 4.94
CA SER A 158 21.26 1.02 6.19
C SER A 158 21.09 0.07 7.39
N ASP A 159 21.80 0.38 8.47
CA ASP A 159 21.80 -0.30 9.75
C ASP A 159 20.55 -0.03 10.60
N GLY A 160 19.70 0.92 10.19
CA GLY A 160 18.51 1.33 10.92
C GLY A 160 18.78 2.32 12.07
N LEU A 161 20.03 2.74 12.25
CA LEU A 161 20.45 3.71 13.27
C LEU A 161 20.94 5.01 12.64
N HIS A 162 21.60 4.91 11.48
CA HIS A 162 22.15 6.04 10.75
C HIS A 162 21.54 6.11 9.34
N PHE A 163 21.00 7.28 9.01
CA PHE A 163 20.39 7.56 7.73
C PHE A 163 21.04 8.77 7.07
N PRO A 164 21.36 8.71 5.77
CA PRO A 164 21.90 9.86 5.06
C PRO A 164 20.86 10.98 5.03
N SER A 165 21.31 12.21 5.27
CA SER A 165 20.43 13.37 5.31
C SER A 165 21.04 14.58 4.62
N VAL A 166 20.16 15.46 4.12
CA VAL A 166 20.52 16.71 3.47
C VAL A 166 20.12 17.88 4.37
N PRO A 167 21.03 18.82 4.68
CA PRO A 167 20.65 20.04 5.39
C PRO A 167 19.65 20.85 4.57
N ILE A 168 18.56 21.31 5.19
CA ILE A 168 17.49 22.04 4.48
C ILE A 168 17.99 23.29 3.76
N ASN A 169 19.05 23.94 4.26
CA ASN A 169 19.64 25.15 3.68
C ASN A 169 20.44 24.91 2.38
N ALA A 170 20.69 23.66 1.98
CA ALA A 170 21.49 23.36 0.78
C ALA A 170 20.68 23.43 -0.52
N ARG A 171 19.33 23.35 -0.46
CA ARG A 171 18.46 23.34 -1.65
C ARG A 171 18.17 24.71 -2.23
N THR A 172 18.34 25.78 -1.46
CA THR A 172 18.08 27.15 -1.91
C THR A 172 19.16 27.67 -2.85
N LYS A 173 20.39 27.13 -2.76
CA LYS A 173 21.53 27.56 -3.60
C LYS A 173 21.54 26.97 -5.03
N THR A 174 20.75 25.93 -5.30
CA THR A 174 20.78 25.20 -6.58
C THR A 174 19.64 25.57 -7.54
N ARG A 175 18.79 26.53 -7.18
CA ARG A 175 17.74 27.06 -8.07
C ARG A 175 18.09 28.42 -8.71
N ASP A 176 19.26 28.97 -8.39
CA ASP A 176 19.71 30.29 -8.85
C ASP A 176 20.83 30.23 -9.93
N ILE A 177 20.89 29.15 -10.72
CA ILE A 177 21.80 29.05 -11.88
C ILE A 177 21.05 28.49 -13.08
#